data_AF-A0A9P4R9Q1-F1
#
_entry.id   AF-A0A9P4R9Q1-F1
#
_cell.length_a   1.000
_cell.length_b   1.000
_cell.length_c   1.000
_cell.angle_alpha   90.00
_cell.angle_beta   90.00
_cell.angle_gamma   90.00
#
_symmetry.space_group_name_H-M   'P 1'
#
loop_
_entity.id
_entity.type
_entity.pdbx_description
1 polymer ?
#
loop_
_entity_poly.entity_id
_entity_poly.type
_entity_poly.pdbx_seq_one_letter_code
_entity_poly.pdbx_strand_id
1 'polypeptide(L)'
;MDLQAEELALGVWPRRLLYVPTLTSYNWTAGNTYNGFREPKYNALTYTWGRYRLDKGPDPINIQGCNWDIPRIDTHHFTAEEFKTAVQTAGTHQNTEEPEPCEFLWLDVACIDQRDSEPRSAAEIGRQGVIFRNASHVLVWLTSFKEAELKDLLALVALGVPGENAQDPPSSQQLQAMTTILSDPWFSSLWTLQEAFLRQGNIRIMTHDAHLIPFEPGEMLRSWAQRVKGKTYAEIGFLCAVGARWYDECQELLSSDNAHDRQEYEGFLKTIIKRGTYHLYINNELAMYEAAQSRTSSRPEDRIYGIQQIFGFRVGKSAVDAPPGKSYAVGELENLLGEQLLLHYPIASQFHTFNKHVEEDRRWRLGVESKMIVSLWGIIFQQETLVDPSLICKFWIDHSSAGRKAVWWKGITTSLFEIKQMWDTLIRLHKRPNDPAVCIADAREHGQLTVLLDRVNESSEIIGAQDDSMATVVERLLKKYPPERLKVLLLGPTPLGDYNTLAGLVLVHSYEERWTRLGLCHWIIPYRYGVVGKDDGYLRGQGEKWQNMQGIFGYLG
;
A
#
# COMPACT_ATOMS: atom_id res chain seq x y z
N MET A 1 26.90 -23.93 -3.90
CA MET A 1 25.56 -24.29 -4.38
C MET A 1 25.01 -23.05 -5.07
N ASP A 2 24.54 -23.17 -6.30
CA ASP A 2 24.11 -22.02 -7.10
C ASP A 2 22.68 -21.62 -6.71
N LEU A 3 22.55 -20.64 -5.81
CA LEU A 3 21.27 -20.10 -5.35
C LEU A 3 20.46 -19.54 -6.53
N GLN A 4 21.13 -19.05 -7.56
CA GLN A 4 20.50 -18.45 -8.74
C GLN A 4 19.84 -19.52 -9.61
N ALA A 5 20.53 -20.65 -9.84
CA ALA A 5 19.94 -21.82 -10.49
C ALA A 5 18.78 -22.42 -9.67
N GLU A 6 18.92 -22.48 -8.35
CA GLU A 6 17.86 -22.95 -7.44
C GLU A 6 16.61 -22.05 -7.55
N GLU A 7 16.78 -20.73 -7.49
CA GLU A 7 15.70 -19.74 -7.64
C GLU A 7 14.98 -19.85 -8.99
N LEU A 8 15.74 -20.01 -10.07
CA LEU A 8 15.17 -20.20 -11.41
C LEU A 8 14.36 -21.50 -11.49
N ALA A 9 14.85 -22.58 -10.89
CA ALA A 9 14.18 -23.88 -10.91
C ALA A 9 12.90 -23.90 -10.04
N LEU A 10 12.90 -23.17 -8.92
CA LEU A 10 11.73 -23.05 -8.02
C LEU A 10 10.54 -22.35 -8.69
N GLY A 11 10.78 -21.38 -9.58
CA GLY A 11 9.72 -20.63 -10.24
C GLY A 11 8.81 -19.92 -9.23
N VAL A 12 7.55 -20.33 -9.12
CA VAL A 12 6.56 -19.78 -8.17
C VAL A 12 6.45 -20.56 -6.85
N TRP A 13 7.15 -21.69 -6.72
CA TRP A 13 6.98 -22.62 -5.61
C TRP A 13 7.80 -22.23 -4.37
N PRO A 14 7.29 -22.46 -3.15
CA PRO A 14 8.08 -22.29 -1.94
C PRO A 14 9.26 -23.27 -1.88
N ARG A 15 10.34 -22.93 -1.20
CA ARG A 15 11.44 -23.91 -0.97
C ARG A 15 10.99 -25.07 -0.12
N ARG A 16 10.04 -24.83 0.76
CA ARG A 16 9.56 -25.80 1.73
C ARG A 16 8.07 -25.63 1.98
N LEU A 17 7.42 -26.74 2.28
CA LEU A 17 6.05 -26.78 2.74
C LEU A 17 5.94 -27.74 3.94
N LEU A 18 5.16 -27.36 4.93
CA LEU A 18 4.80 -28.23 6.04
C LEU A 18 3.67 -29.17 5.61
N TYR A 19 3.92 -30.46 5.65
CA TYR A 19 2.87 -31.47 5.53
C TYR A 19 2.24 -31.69 6.91
N VAL A 20 1.03 -31.17 7.08
CA VAL A 20 0.34 -31.05 8.37
C VAL A 20 0.07 -32.39 9.06
N PRO A 21 -0.34 -33.48 8.37
CA PRO A 21 -0.67 -34.75 9.03
C PRO A 21 0.48 -35.36 9.85
N THR A 22 1.73 -35.08 9.48
CA THR A 22 2.91 -35.59 10.19
C THR A 22 3.75 -34.49 10.84
N LEU A 23 3.35 -33.23 10.70
CA LEU A 23 4.15 -32.05 11.03
C LEU A 23 5.58 -32.14 10.47
N THR A 24 5.71 -32.57 9.21
CA THR A 24 7.02 -32.68 8.54
C THR A 24 7.17 -31.60 7.48
N SER A 25 8.19 -30.77 7.61
CA SER A 25 8.56 -29.77 6.61
C SER A 25 9.40 -30.43 5.50
N TYR A 26 8.85 -30.49 4.29
CA TYR A 26 9.49 -31.10 3.14
C TYR A 26 10.19 -30.05 2.27
N ASN A 27 11.38 -30.38 1.78
CA ASN A 27 12.06 -29.60 0.76
C ASN A 27 11.40 -29.79 -0.61
N TRP A 28 11.37 -28.72 -1.38
CA TRP A 28 11.13 -28.78 -2.81
C TRP A 28 12.22 -29.59 -3.50
N THR A 29 11.82 -30.38 -4.49
CA THR A 29 12.72 -31.04 -5.44
C THR A 29 12.22 -30.85 -6.87
N ALA A 30 13.11 -31.12 -7.85
CA ALA A 30 12.84 -30.93 -9.27
C ALA A 30 11.50 -31.58 -9.70
N GLY A 31 10.72 -30.84 -10.49
CA GLY A 31 9.35 -31.22 -10.86
C GLY A 31 8.29 -30.74 -9.86
N ASN A 32 8.62 -29.77 -9.00
CA ASN A 32 7.72 -29.17 -8.02
C ASN A 32 7.16 -30.21 -7.05
N THR A 33 8.02 -31.12 -6.58
CA THR A 33 7.61 -32.20 -5.69
C THR A 33 8.07 -31.97 -4.27
N TYR A 34 7.24 -32.35 -3.30
CA TYR A 34 7.53 -32.31 -1.87
C TYR A 34 7.30 -33.72 -1.32
N ASN A 35 8.36 -34.48 -1.06
CA ASN A 35 8.26 -35.89 -0.63
C ASN A 35 7.36 -36.76 -1.54
N GLY A 36 7.49 -36.59 -2.87
CA GLY A 36 6.71 -37.34 -3.87
C GLY A 36 5.34 -36.75 -4.20
N PHE A 37 4.84 -35.78 -3.42
CA PHE A 37 3.63 -35.03 -3.75
C PHE A 37 3.96 -33.99 -4.81
N ARG A 38 3.41 -34.13 -6.01
CA ARG A 38 3.65 -33.21 -7.13
C ARG A 38 2.67 -32.05 -7.09
N GLU A 39 3.22 -30.83 -7.14
CA GLU A 39 2.48 -29.56 -7.22
C GLU A 39 1.32 -29.48 -6.21
N PRO A 40 1.55 -29.79 -4.92
CA PRO A 40 0.47 -29.82 -3.95
C PRO A 40 -0.12 -28.42 -3.75
N LYS A 41 -1.45 -28.32 -3.68
CA LYS A 41 -2.12 -27.13 -3.15
C LYS A 41 -1.63 -26.89 -1.72
N TYR A 42 -1.44 -25.62 -1.35
CA TYR A 42 -1.05 -25.25 0.01
C TYR A 42 -1.80 -24.02 0.50
N ASN A 43 -2.11 -23.99 1.79
CA ASN A 43 -2.54 -22.78 2.49
C ASN A 43 -1.32 -22.02 3.03
N ALA A 44 -1.50 -20.77 3.46
CA ALA A 44 -0.53 -20.04 4.25
C ALA A 44 -1.13 -19.65 5.61
N LEU A 45 -0.34 -19.75 6.68
CA LEU A 45 -0.72 -19.31 8.02
C LEU A 45 0.09 -18.06 8.39
N THR A 46 -0.59 -16.97 8.75
CA THR A 46 0.03 -15.70 9.17
C THR A 46 -0.32 -15.37 10.62
N TYR A 47 0.72 -15.03 11.39
CA TYR A 47 0.72 -14.85 12.85
C TYR A 47 1.97 -14.07 13.27
N THR A 48 2.21 -13.85 14.57
CA THR A 48 3.27 -12.94 15.03
C THR A 48 4.36 -13.54 15.91
N TRP A 49 4.82 -14.76 15.61
CA TRP A 49 5.81 -15.48 16.41
C TRP A 49 7.13 -14.72 16.63
N GLY A 50 7.70 -14.14 15.57
CA GLY A 50 9.04 -13.54 15.62
C GLY A 50 9.23 -12.46 16.72
N ARG A 51 8.16 -11.78 17.14
CA ARG A 51 8.23 -10.74 18.19
C ARG A 51 8.21 -11.30 19.61
N TYR A 52 7.76 -12.53 19.77
CA TYR A 52 7.59 -13.20 21.05
C TYR A 52 8.57 -14.38 21.18
N ARG A 53 9.60 -14.42 20.33
CA ARG A 53 10.66 -15.42 20.38
C ARG A 53 11.41 -15.31 21.72
N LEU A 54 11.67 -16.46 22.34
CA LEU A 54 12.48 -16.57 23.54
C LEU A 54 13.77 -17.37 23.27
N ASP A 55 14.84 -17.02 23.96
CA ASP A 55 16.08 -17.81 23.99
C ASP A 55 15.94 -19.03 24.90
N LYS A 56 15.16 -18.90 25.98
CA LYS A 56 14.88 -19.93 26.97
C LYS A 56 13.40 -19.92 27.34
N GLY A 57 12.82 -21.08 27.56
CA GLY A 57 11.40 -21.21 27.86
C GLY A 57 10.92 -22.64 27.64
N PRO A 58 9.59 -22.87 27.61
CA PRO A 58 9.01 -24.16 27.26
C PRO A 58 9.48 -24.66 25.89
N ASP A 59 9.36 -25.96 25.67
CA ASP A 59 9.76 -26.56 24.40
C ASP A 59 8.87 -26.06 23.25
N PRO A 60 9.48 -25.77 22.08
CA PRO A 60 8.74 -25.33 20.90
C PRO A 60 7.94 -26.49 20.33
N ILE A 61 7.07 -26.19 19.37
CA ILE A 61 6.42 -27.23 18.56
C ILE A 61 7.47 -28.13 17.89
N ASN A 62 7.24 -29.44 17.94
CA ASN A 62 8.12 -30.42 17.30
C ASN A 62 7.75 -30.55 15.81
N ILE A 63 8.55 -29.95 14.93
CA ILE A 63 8.40 -30.03 13.47
C ILE A 63 9.54 -30.86 12.90
N GLN A 64 9.18 -31.93 12.19
CA GLN A 64 10.14 -32.84 11.57
C GLN A 64 10.69 -32.27 10.26
N GLY A 65 11.87 -32.73 9.84
CA GLY A 65 12.48 -32.36 8.56
C GLY A 65 13.14 -30.98 8.53
N CYS A 66 13.06 -30.19 9.60
CA CYS A 66 13.83 -28.97 9.77
C CYS A 66 15.26 -29.31 10.21
N ASN A 67 16.25 -28.65 9.60
CA ASN A 67 17.67 -28.80 9.97
C ASN A 67 18.14 -27.67 10.91
N TRP A 68 17.18 -27.01 11.56
CA TRP A 68 17.38 -25.90 12.49
C TRP A 68 16.43 -26.07 13.67
N ASP A 69 16.81 -25.48 14.80
CA ASP A 69 15.96 -25.45 15.98
C ASP A 69 14.79 -24.48 15.75
N ILE A 70 13.58 -24.97 16.01
CA ILE A 70 12.39 -24.11 16.03
C ILE A 70 12.52 -23.16 17.24
N PRO A 71 12.40 -21.83 17.05
CA PRO A 71 12.52 -20.89 18.14
C PRO A 71 11.47 -21.13 19.23
N ARG A 72 11.80 -20.87 20.50
CA ARG A 72 10.82 -20.94 21.61
C ARG A 72 9.90 -19.70 21.56
N ILE A 73 8.71 -19.81 22.13
CA ILE A 73 7.68 -18.75 22.16
C ILE A 73 7.36 -18.34 23.60
N ASP A 74 7.11 -17.05 23.82
CA ASP A 74 6.52 -16.55 25.06
C ASP A 74 5.07 -17.04 25.22
N THR A 75 4.85 -17.84 26.26
CA THR A 75 3.54 -18.44 26.54
C THR A 75 2.47 -17.45 26.97
N HIS A 76 2.83 -16.19 27.27
CA HIS A 76 1.82 -15.13 27.43
C HIS A 76 1.17 -14.74 26.10
N HIS A 77 1.80 -15.05 24.97
CA HIS A 77 1.23 -14.83 23.64
C HIS A 77 0.41 -16.02 23.16
N PHE A 78 1.02 -17.21 23.13
CA PHE A 78 0.37 -18.52 22.94
C PHE A 78 1.36 -19.65 23.28
N THR A 79 0.84 -20.86 23.47
CA THR A 79 1.61 -22.07 23.72
C THR A 79 1.89 -22.89 22.45
N ALA A 80 2.87 -23.80 22.51
CA ALA A 80 3.17 -24.69 21.39
C ALA A 80 1.99 -25.60 20.99
N GLU A 81 1.14 -26.00 21.94
CA GLU A 81 -0.04 -26.83 21.65
C GLU A 81 -1.17 -26.03 21.00
N GLU A 82 -1.37 -24.78 21.43
CA GLU A 82 -2.30 -23.86 20.75
C GLU A 82 -1.86 -23.59 19.32
N PHE A 83 -0.56 -23.36 19.10
CA PHE A 83 -0.03 -23.20 17.74
C PHE A 83 -0.20 -24.47 16.89
N LYS A 84 0.06 -25.64 17.46
CA LYS A 84 -0.16 -26.92 16.78
C LYS A 84 -1.63 -27.09 16.38
N THR A 85 -2.57 -26.69 17.24
CA THR A 85 -4.00 -26.70 16.94
C THR A 85 -4.32 -25.75 15.78
N ALA A 86 -3.77 -24.54 15.78
CA ALA A 86 -3.91 -23.59 14.68
C ALA A 86 -3.36 -24.12 13.34
N VAL A 87 -2.18 -24.76 13.37
CA VAL A 87 -1.57 -25.43 12.20
C VAL A 87 -2.46 -26.56 11.67
N GLN A 88 -3.03 -27.36 12.57
CA GLN A 88 -3.95 -28.44 12.21
C GLN A 88 -5.22 -27.89 11.57
N THR A 89 -5.88 -26.89 12.17
CA THR A 89 -7.05 -26.23 11.58
C THR A 89 -6.73 -25.67 10.19
N ALA A 90 -5.57 -25.02 10.03
CA ALA A 90 -5.17 -24.45 8.75
C ALA A 90 -4.92 -25.51 7.65
N GLY A 91 -4.48 -26.71 8.01
CA GLY A 91 -4.27 -27.82 7.08
C GLY A 91 -5.51 -28.68 6.82
N THR A 92 -6.50 -28.64 7.70
CA THR A 92 -7.75 -29.42 7.56
C THR A 92 -8.94 -28.58 7.13
N HIS A 93 -8.76 -27.27 6.97
CA HIS A 93 -9.83 -26.37 6.54
C HIS A 93 -10.46 -26.82 5.22
N GLN A 94 -11.77 -27.05 5.25
CA GLN A 94 -12.62 -27.36 4.10
C GLN A 94 -13.65 -26.25 3.95
N ASN A 95 -14.02 -25.91 2.72
CA ASN A 95 -15.16 -25.03 2.47
C ASN A 95 -16.11 -25.70 1.46
N THR A 96 -17.29 -25.11 1.26
CA THR A 96 -18.32 -25.66 0.37
C THR A 96 -17.87 -25.77 -1.09
N GLU A 97 -16.88 -24.96 -1.51
CA GLU A 97 -16.31 -24.97 -2.85
C GLU A 97 -15.09 -25.91 -2.97
N GLU A 98 -14.38 -26.17 -1.86
CA GLU A 98 -13.22 -27.05 -1.78
C GLU A 98 -13.41 -28.08 -0.64
N PRO A 99 -14.00 -29.26 -0.94
CA PRO A 99 -14.32 -30.27 0.06
C PRO A 99 -13.09 -31.08 0.51
N GLU A 100 -12.00 -31.06 -0.24
CA GLU A 100 -10.76 -31.76 0.14
C GLU A 100 -9.89 -30.86 1.04
N PRO A 101 -9.34 -31.40 2.14
CA PRO A 101 -8.47 -30.64 3.02
C PRO A 101 -7.15 -30.29 2.31
N CYS A 102 -6.62 -29.09 2.58
CA CYS A 102 -5.34 -28.65 2.05
C CYS A 102 -4.21 -29.00 3.02
N GLU A 103 -3.69 -30.23 2.91
CA GLU A 103 -2.75 -30.81 3.89
C GLU A 103 -1.34 -30.17 3.91
N PHE A 104 -1.05 -29.27 2.97
CA PHE A 104 0.21 -28.53 2.92
C PHE A 104 0.02 -27.09 3.38
N LEU A 105 0.95 -26.63 4.20
CA LEU A 105 0.93 -25.29 4.78
C LEU A 105 2.28 -24.61 4.60
N TRP A 106 2.25 -23.34 4.22
CA TRP A 106 3.40 -22.46 4.33
C TRP A 106 3.29 -21.61 5.60
N LEU A 107 4.34 -21.61 6.41
CA LEU A 107 4.49 -20.78 7.62
C LEU A 107 5.97 -20.54 7.92
N ASP A 108 6.30 -19.41 8.54
CA ASP A 108 7.67 -18.93 8.70
C ASP A 108 8.60 -19.93 9.44
N VAL A 109 8.23 -20.39 10.64
CA VAL A 109 9.10 -21.23 11.49
C VAL A 109 9.41 -22.61 10.88
N ALA A 110 8.52 -23.11 10.02
CA ALA A 110 8.67 -24.42 9.39
C ALA A 110 9.26 -24.34 7.97
N CYS A 111 9.07 -23.23 7.26
CA CYS A 111 9.43 -23.10 5.84
C CYS A 111 10.62 -22.19 5.58
N ILE A 112 10.99 -21.34 6.55
CA ILE A 112 12.17 -20.48 6.49
C ILE A 112 13.18 -20.97 7.52
N ASP A 113 14.42 -21.17 7.09
CA ASP A 113 15.51 -21.51 8.00
C ASP A 113 15.77 -20.36 8.98
N GLN A 114 15.68 -20.65 10.28
CA GLN A 114 15.69 -19.62 11.33
C GLN A 114 17.09 -19.16 11.75
N ARG A 115 18.14 -19.65 11.07
CA ARG A 115 19.54 -19.28 11.34
C ARG A 115 19.92 -18.03 10.55
N ASP A 116 20.46 -17.01 11.23
CA ASP A 116 20.79 -15.71 10.63
C ASP A 116 21.81 -15.80 9.46
N SER A 117 22.65 -16.83 9.44
CA SER A 117 23.70 -17.01 8.43
C SER A 117 23.29 -17.82 7.20
N GLU A 118 22.07 -18.36 7.15
CA GLU A 118 21.62 -19.15 5.99
C GLU A 118 21.15 -18.22 4.84
N PRO A 119 21.87 -18.19 3.70
CA PRO A 119 21.51 -17.30 2.58
C PRO A 119 20.12 -17.59 2.00
N ARG A 120 19.64 -18.84 2.08
CA ARG A 120 18.27 -19.17 1.64
C ARG A 120 17.19 -18.52 2.47
N SER A 121 17.44 -18.15 3.72
CA SER A 121 16.46 -17.49 4.56
C SER A 121 16.09 -16.12 4.00
N ALA A 122 17.10 -15.30 3.70
CA ALA A 122 16.89 -14.00 3.06
C ALA A 122 16.24 -14.14 1.67
N ALA A 123 16.62 -15.19 0.94
CA ALA A 123 16.06 -15.48 -0.37
C ALA A 123 14.58 -15.92 -0.31
N GLU A 124 14.19 -16.73 0.68
CA GLU A 124 12.81 -17.18 0.90
C GLU A 124 11.93 -16.04 1.43
N ILE A 125 12.45 -15.17 2.31
CA ILE A 125 11.79 -13.91 2.67
C ILE A 125 11.55 -13.09 1.38
N GLY A 126 12.56 -13.01 0.52
CA GLY A 126 12.48 -12.45 -0.84
C GLY A 126 11.50 -13.16 -1.79
N ARG A 127 10.83 -14.24 -1.36
CA ARG A 127 9.75 -14.94 -2.09
C ARG A 127 8.36 -14.90 -1.43
N GLN A 128 8.18 -14.37 -0.22
CA GLN A 128 6.83 -14.30 0.40
C GLN A 128 5.76 -13.69 -0.52
N GLY A 129 6.11 -12.68 -1.33
CA GLY A 129 5.26 -12.13 -2.40
C GLY A 129 4.61 -13.19 -3.30
N VAL A 130 5.43 -14.03 -3.92
CA VAL A 130 4.95 -15.09 -4.82
C VAL A 130 4.28 -16.23 -4.05
N ILE A 131 4.76 -16.53 -2.85
CA ILE A 131 4.23 -17.61 -2.01
C ILE A 131 2.80 -17.31 -1.57
N PHE A 132 2.55 -16.12 -1.00
CA PHE A 132 1.20 -15.73 -0.59
C PHE A 132 0.27 -15.63 -1.80
N ARG A 133 0.73 -15.04 -2.92
CA ARG A 133 -0.04 -14.96 -4.18
C ARG A 133 -0.39 -16.30 -4.82
N ASN A 134 0.24 -17.41 -4.42
CA ASN A 134 -0.07 -18.76 -4.94
C ASN A 134 -0.70 -19.69 -3.89
N ALA A 135 -0.78 -19.29 -2.62
CA ALA A 135 -1.50 -20.05 -1.60
C ALA A 135 -3.00 -20.13 -1.92
N SER A 136 -3.64 -21.27 -1.68
CA SER A 136 -5.08 -21.46 -1.86
C SER A 136 -5.88 -20.52 -0.95
N HIS A 137 -5.52 -20.49 0.33
CA HIS A 137 -6.04 -19.54 1.31
C HIS A 137 -4.94 -19.00 2.21
N VAL A 138 -5.19 -17.83 2.78
CA VAL A 138 -4.35 -17.27 3.85
C VAL A 138 -5.19 -17.23 5.12
N LEU A 139 -4.74 -17.91 6.17
CA LEU A 139 -5.41 -17.91 7.47
C LEU A 139 -4.67 -16.95 8.40
N VAL A 140 -5.40 -15.95 8.90
CA VAL A 140 -4.94 -15.01 9.91
C VAL A 140 -5.28 -15.55 11.28
N TRP A 141 -4.26 -15.92 12.05
CA TRP A 141 -4.46 -16.36 13.42
C TRP A 141 -4.35 -15.16 14.37
N LEU A 142 -5.50 -14.68 14.84
CA LEU A 142 -5.59 -13.64 15.87
C LEU A 142 -5.46 -14.32 17.24
N THR A 143 -4.45 -13.91 18.00
CA THR A 143 -4.07 -14.55 19.25
C THR A 143 -4.67 -13.85 20.48
N SER A 144 -5.36 -12.73 20.30
CA SER A 144 -5.93 -11.97 21.42
C SER A 144 -7.35 -12.36 21.80
N PHE A 145 -8.06 -13.12 20.96
CA PHE A 145 -9.50 -13.34 21.13
C PHE A 145 -9.88 -14.81 21.02
N LYS A 146 -10.76 -15.26 21.91
CA LYS A 146 -11.50 -16.52 21.76
C LYS A 146 -12.70 -16.31 20.83
N GLU A 147 -13.26 -17.42 20.35
CA GLU A 147 -14.38 -17.40 19.39
C GLU A 147 -15.55 -16.51 19.79
N ALA A 148 -16.10 -16.69 21.00
CA ALA A 148 -17.28 -15.94 21.45
C ALA A 148 -17.02 -14.42 21.50
N GLU A 149 -15.88 -14.02 22.06
CA GLU A 149 -15.49 -12.61 22.18
C GLU A 149 -15.32 -11.95 20.81
N LEU A 150 -14.62 -12.61 19.89
CA LEU A 150 -14.42 -12.05 18.55
C LEU A 150 -15.74 -11.96 17.78
N LYS A 151 -16.64 -12.94 17.93
CA LYS A 151 -17.98 -12.91 17.32
C LYS A 151 -18.80 -11.72 17.81
N ASP A 152 -18.79 -11.44 19.11
CA ASP A 152 -19.51 -10.31 19.70
C ASP A 152 -18.95 -8.97 19.19
N LEU A 153 -17.62 -8.81 19.14
CA LEU A 153 -16.96 -7.62 18.61
C LEU A 153 -17.27 -7.42 17.12
N LEU A 154 -17.21 -8.48 16.31
CA LEU A 154 -17.53 -8.42 14.89
C LEU A 154 -19.01 -8.10 14.65
N ALA A 155 -19.92 -8.62 15.48
CA ALA A 155 -21.34 -8.30 15.41
C ALA A 155 -21.59 -6.81 15.69
N LEU A 156 -20.93 -6.23 16.71
CA LEU A 156 -20.97 -4.79 16.97
C LEU A 156 -20.46 -3.98 15.77
N VAL A 157 -19.34 -4.38 15.18
CA VAL A 157 -18.80 -3.72 13.98
C VAL A 157 -19.78 -3.81 12.80
N ALA A 158 -20.40 -4.97 12.59
CA ALA A 158 -21.36 -5.18 11.51
C ALA A 158 -22.64 -4.36 11.66
N LEU A 159 -23.10 -4.07 12.89
CA LEU A 159 -24.25 -3.20 13.12
C LEU A 159 -24.01 -1.75 12.67
N GLY A 160 -22.75 -1.32 12.59
CA GLY A 160 -22.38 0.01 12.12
C GLY A 160 -22.07 0.04 10.63
N VAL A 161 -22.53 -0.95 9.86
CA VAL A 161 -22.59 -0.88 8.40
C VAL A 161 -24.00 -0.42 8.01
N PRO A 162 -24.20 0.87 7.71
CA PRO A 162 -25.48 1.39 7.27
C PRO A 162 -26.13 0.62 6.13
N GLY A 163 -27.45 0.45 6.24
CA GLY A 163 -28.29 0.21 5.09
C GLY A 163 -28.47 1.42 4.21
N GLU A 164 -29.27 1.25 3.16
CA GLU A 164 -29.58 2.28 2.15
C GLU A 164 -30.05 3.62 2.76
N ASN A 165 -30.41 3.67 4.05
CA ASN A 165 -30.91 4.85 4.75
C ASN A 165 -30.22 5.22 6.09
N ALA A 166 -29.11 4.60 6.49
CA ALA A 166 -28.48 4.97 7.78
C ALA A 166 -27.44 6.09 7.60
N GLN A 167 -27.84 7.29 8.04
CA GLN A 167 -27.06 8.53 8.11
C GLN A 167 -26.31 8.68 9.46
N ASP A 168 -26.40 7.69 10.34
CA ASP A 168 -25.86 7.83 11.70
C ASP A 168 -24.37 7.47 11.72
N PRO A 169 -23.53 8.31 12.34
CA PRO A 169 -22.11 8.02 12.50
C PRO A 169 -21.88 6.84 13.46
N PRO A 170 -20.70 6.20 13.41
CA PRO A 170 -20.39 5.09 14.31
C PRO A 170 -20.45 5.55 15.77
N SER A 171 -21.18 4.79 16.58
CA SER A 171 -21.23 4.96 18.03
C SER A 171 -19.88 4.66 18.69
N SER A 172 -19.67 5.19 19.89
CA SER A 172 -18.47 4.90 20.71
C SER A 172 -18.22 3.41 20.91
N GLN A 173 -19.28 2.62 21.12
CA GLN A 173 -19.18 1.16 21.28
C GLN A 173 -18.64 0.48 20.01
N GLN A 174 -19.04 0.96 18.83
CA GLN A 174 -18.58 0.44 17.54
C GLN A 174 -17.12 0.81 17.28
N LEU A 175 -16.74 2.06 17.54
CA LEU A 175 -15.36 2.53 17.43
C LEU A 175 -14.44 1.76 18.39
N GLN A 176 -14.89 1.52 19.63
CA GLN A 176 -14.17 0.73 20.62
C GLN A 176 -14.07 -0.75 20.23
N ALA A 177 -15.11 -1.35 19.67
CA ALA A 177 -15.08 -2.73 19.21
C ALA A 177 -14.05 -2.92 18.08
N MET A 178 -14.06 -2.04 17.06
CA MET A 178 -13.06 -2.05 16.00
C MET A 178 -11.65 -1.82 16.55
N THR A 179 -11.47 -0.83 17.42
CA THR A 179 -10.16 -0.52 18.03
C THR A 179 -9.64 -1.70 18.86
N THR A 180 -10.54 -2.41 19.56
CA THR A 180 -10.22 -3.64 20.31
C THR A 180 -9.76 -4.73 19.37
N ILE A 181 -10.49 -5.06 18.30
CA ILE A 181 -10.05 -6.07 17.31
C ILE A 181 -8.67 -5.70 16.75
N LEU A 182 -8.47 -4.44 16.37
CA LEU A 182 -7.22 -3.92 15.83
C LEU A 182 -6.09 -3.78 16.86
N SER A 183 -6.35 -4.12 18.13
CA SER A 183 -5.31 -4.20 19.17
C SER A 183 -4.53 -5.51 19.12
N ASP A 184 -5.06 -6.53 18.43
CA ASP A 184 -4.35 -7.80 18.27
C ASP A 184 -2.95 -7.55 17.68
N PRO A 185 -1.92 -8.23 18.20
CA PRO A 185 -0.55 -8.10 17.71
C PRO A 185 -0.45 -8.20 16.18
N TRP A 186 -1.25 -9.01 15.50
CA TRP A 186 -1.26 -9.14 14.05
C TRP A 186 -1.43 -7.79 13.32
N PHE A 187 -2.30 -6.89 13.78
CA PHE A 187 -2.52 -5.57 13.16
C PHE A 187 -1.40 -4.55 13.44
N SER A 188 -0.40 -4.91 14.22
CA SER A 188 0.77 -4.06 14.49
C SER A 188 2.06 -4.58 13.89
N SER A 189 2.11 -5.85 13.47
CA SER A 189 3.30 -6.43 12.83
C SER A 189 3.52 -5.83 11.45
N LEU A 190 4.77 -5.54 11.09
CA LEU A 190 5.11 -5.05 9.76
C LEU A 190 4.89 -6.12 8.69
N TRP A 191 5.31 -7.36 8.94
CA TRP A 191 5.25 -8.44 7.95
C TRP A 191 3.81 -8.81 7.57
N THR A 192 2.90 -8.78 8.55
CA THR A 192 1.48 -9.10 8.32
C THR A 192 0.78 -8.08 7.44
N LEU A 193 1.28 -6.83 7.36
CA LEU A 193 0.75 -5.82 6.44
C LEU A 193 0.96 -6.25 4.98
N GLN A 194 2.15 -6.76 4.65
CA GLN A 194 2.47 -7.29 3.33
C GLN A 194 1.57 -8.47 2.98
N GLU A 195 1.45 -9.40 3.91
CA GLU A 195 0.69 -10.64 3.76
C GLU A 195 -0.80 -10.35 3.54
N ALA A 196 -1.33 -9.36 4.26
CA ALA A 196 -2.70 -8.87 4.09
C ALA A 196 -2.93 -8.25 2.70
N PHE A 197 -1.98 -7.42 2.24
CA PHE A 197 -2.08 -6.75 0.95
C PHE A 197 -2.05 -7.74 -0.23
N LEU A 198 -1.16 -8.73 -0.17
CA LEU A 198 -0.95 -9.67 -1.28
C LEU A 198 -2.15 -10.61 -1.54
N ARG A 199 -3.08 -10.77 -0.60
CA ARG A 199 -4.17 -11.76 -0.68
C ARG A 199 -5.54 -11.32 -0.16
N GLN A 200 -5.94 -10.07 -0.40
CA GLN A 200 -7.23 -9.51 0.05
C GLN A 200 -8.48 -10.34 -0.34
N GLY A 201 -8.41 -11.14 -1.40
CA GLY A 201 -9.52 -11.96 -1.89
C GLY A 201 -9.85 -13.19 -1.05
N ASN A 202 -8.87 -13.82 -0.38
CA ASN A 202 -9.01 -15.17 0.22
C ASN A 202 -8.37 -15.25 1.64
N ILE A 203 -8.44 -14.17 2.42
CA ILE A 203 -7.94 -14.14 3.80
C ILE A 203 -9.06 -14.45 4.79
N ARG A 204 -8.89 -15.49 5.59
CA ARG A 204 -9.85 -15.89 6.63
C ARG A 204 -9.32 -15.61 8.02
N ILE A 205 -10.21 -15.18 8.93
CA ILE A 205 -9.87 -14.92 10.32
C ILE A 205 -10.09 -16.19 11.16
N MET A 206 -9.06 -16.55 11.92
CA MET A 206 -9.04 -17.63 12.90
C MET A 206 -8.75 -17.06 14.29
N THR A 207 -9.45 -17.54 15.31
CA THR A 207 -9.33 -17.09 16.70
C THR A 207 -8.17 -17.77 17.43
N HIS A 208 -7.85 -17.33 18.64
CA HIS A 208 -6.77 -17.86 19.46
C HIS A 208 -6.91 -19.37 19.70
N ASP A 209 -8.15 -19.82 19.93
CA ASP A 209 -8.54 -21.23 20.09
C ASP A 209 -8.72 -21.98 18.76
N ALA A 210 -8.18 -21.44 17.66
CA ALA A 210 -8.13 -22.03 16.33
C ALA A 210 -9.50 -22.32 15.70
N HIS A 211 -10.52 -21.51 16.02
CA HIS A 211 -11.82 -21.53 15.35
C HIS A 211 -11.85 -20.51 14.21
N LEU A 212 -12.28 -20.96 13.04
CA LEU A 212 -12.62 -20.06 11.95
C LEU A 212 -13.97 -19.42 12.22
N ILE A 213 -14.07 -18.11 12.06
CA ILE A 213 -15.32 -17.39 12.28
C ILE A 213 -16.18 -17.46 11.01
N PRO A 214 -17.34 -18.16 11.02
CA PRO A 214 -18.28 -18.09 9.93
C PRO A 214 -18.82 -16.66 9.81
N PHE A 215 -19.01 -16.18 8.59
CA PHE A 215 -19.60 -14.88 8.34
C PHE A 215 -20.87 -15.09 7.55
N GLU A 216 -22.00 -14.84 8.22
CA GLU A 216 -23.29 -14.73 7.56
C GLU A 216 -23.60 -13.24 7.39
N PRO A 217 -23.25 -12.63 6.23
CA PRO A 217 -23.67 -11.28 5.97
C PRO A 217 -25.21 -11.23 5.95
N GLY A 218 -25.80 -10.37 6.78
CA GLY A 218 -27.22 -10.00 6.67
C GLY A 218 -27.55 -9.58 5.22
N GLU A 219 -28.82 -9.61 4.82
CA GLU A 219 -29.27 -9.40 3.42
C GLU A 219 -28.63 -8.19 2.71
N MET A 220 -28.35 -7.12 3.47
CA MET A 220 -27.75 -5.89 3.01
C MET A 220 -26.22 -5.97 2.77
N LEU A 221 -25.48 -6.70 3.61
CA LEU A 221 -24.07 -7.03 3.36
C LEU A 221 -23.93 -8.00 2.19
N ARG A 222 -24.98 -8.71 1.77
CA ARG A 222 -24.94 -9.58 0.58
C ARG A 222 -24.78 -8.78 -0.71
N SER A 223 -25.24 -7.53 -0.82
CA SER A 223 -25.00 -6.70 -2.01
C SER A 223 -23.54 -6.23 -2.10
N TRP A 224 -22.93 -5.91 -0.94
CA TRP A 224 -21.50 -5.62 -0.83
C TRP A 224 -20.64 -6.88 -1.04
N ALA A 225 -20.99 -7.99 -0.39
CA ALA A 225 -20.36 -9.30 -0.55
C ALA A 225 -20.59 -9.92 -1.95
N GLN A 226 -21.65 -9.55 -2.68
CA GLN A 226 -21.84 -9.96 -4.08
C GLN A 226 -20.81 -9.33 -5.02
N ARG A 227 -20.29 -8.13 -4.68
CA ARG A 227 -19.14 -7.54 -5.39
C ARG A 227 -17.82 -8.22 -5.01
N VAL A 228 -17.75 -8.77 -3.80
CA VAL A 228 -16.59 -9.52 -3.28
C VAL A 228 -16.88 -11.02 -3.32
N LYS A 229 -16.90 -11.60 -4.53
CA LYS A 229 -17.21 -13.02 -4.84
C LYS A 229 -16.97 -14.01 -3.68
N GLY A 230 -18.07 -14.52 -3.10
CA GLY A 230 -18.14 -15.85 -2.45
C GLY A 230 -17.46 -16.01 -1.07
N LYS A 231 -17.94 -15.34 -0.02
CA LYS A 231 -17.29 -15.40 1.30
C LYS A 231 -18.22 -15.92 2.39
N THR A 232 -17.94 -17.14 2.86
CA THR A 232 -18.63 -17.85 3.96
C THR A 232 -18.01 -17.59 5.35
N TYR A 233 -16.85 -16.94 5.41
CA TYR A 233 -16.07 -16.71 6.64
C TYR A 233 -15.71 -15.25 6.80
N ALA A 234 -15.39 -14.84 8.03
CA ALA A 234 -15.01 -13.47 8.35
C ALA A 234 -13.60 -13.17 7.82
N GLU A 235 -13.39 -11.94 7.35
CA GLU A 235 -12.19 -11.59 6.63
C GLU A 235 -11.66 -10.20 6.97
N ILE A 236 -10.35 -10.03 6.77
CA ILE A 236 -9.68 -8.74 6.95
C ILE A 236 -10.23 -7.65 6.01
N GLY A 237 -10.66 -8.03 4.80
CA GLY A 237 -11.24 -7.08 3.84
C GLY A 237 -12.49 -6.38 4.36
N PHE A 238 -13.33 -7.09 5.13
CA PHE A 238 -14.50 -6.51 5.80
C PHE A 238 -14.09 -5.44 6.81
N LEU A 239 -13.15 -5.74 7.71
CA LEU A 239 -12.66 -4.78 8.70
C LEU A 239 -12.03 -3.54 8.06
N CYS A 240 -11.28 -3.74 6.97
CA CYS A 240 -10.65 -2.63 6.25
C CYS A 240 -11.71 -1.73 5.60
N ALA A 241 -12.75 -2.29 4.99
CA ALA A 241 -13.82 -1.52 4.35
C ALA A 241 -14.66 -0.73 5.36
N VAL A 242 -15.08 -1.36 6.46
CA VAL A 242 -15.82 -0.67 7.51
C VAL A 242 -14.96 0.41 8.17
N GLY A 243 -13.70 0.08 8.49
CA GLY A 243 -12.77 1.02 9.08
C GLY A 243 -12.47 2.22 8.18
N ALA A 244 -12.42 2.05 6.86
CA ALA A 244 -12.20 3.14 5.92
C ALA A 244 -13.42 4.06 5.79
N ARG A 245 -14.61 3.48 5.71
CA ARG A 245 -15.85 4.26 5.72
C ARG A 245 -15.97 5.12 6.98
N TRP A 246 -15.83 4.50 8.15
CA TRP A 246 -15.91 5.24 9.42
C TRP A 246 -14.78 6.26 9.57
N TYR A 247 -13.62 6.01 8.96
CA TYR A 247 -12.55 7.00 8.91
C TYR A 247 -13.02 8.27 8.19
N ASP A 248 -13.63 8.15 7.02
CA ASP A 248 -14.13 9.29 6.25
C ASP A 248 -15.27 10.01 7.02
N GLU A 249 -16.24 9.27 7.57
CA GLU A 249 -17.34 9.83 8.38
C GLU A 249 -16.82 10.58 9.62
N CYS A 250 -15.87 10.01 10.36
CA CYS A 250 -15.24 10.67 11.51
C CYS A 250 -14.46 11.93 11.10
N GLN A 251 -13.82 11.95 9.93
CA GLN A 251 -13.12 13.15 9.42
C GLN A 251 -14.09 14.28 9.10
N GLU A 252 -15.21 13.97 8.44
CA GLU A 252 -16.26 14.95 8.13
C GLU A 252 -16.83 15.57 9.41
N LEU A 253 -17.14 14.74 10.42
CA LEU A 253 -17.64 15.21 11.70
C LEU A 253 -16.64 16.10 12.43
N LEU A 254 -15.36 15.73 12.44
CA LEU A 254 -14.29 16.53 13.06
C LEU A 254 -14.06 17.88 12.38
N SER A 255 -14.44 18.00 11.12
CA SER A 255 -14.41 19.24 10.35
C SER A 255 -15.61 20.14 10.65
N SER A 256 -16.65 19.60 11.30
CA SER A 256 -17.80 20.37 11.80
C SER A 256 -17.57 20.87 13.23
N ASP A 257 -18.09 22.06 13.55
CA ASP A 257 -17.99 22.66 14.91
C ASP A 257 -18.77 21.88 16.00
N ASN A 258 -19.55 20.85 15.62
CA ASN A 258 -20.50 20.15 16.50
C ASN A 258 -20.05 18.73 16.93
N ALA A 259 -18.77 18.38 16.79
CA ALA A 259 -18.26 17.06 17.19
C ALA A 259 -18.22 16.89 18.72
N HIS A 260 -19.29 16.35 19.32
CA HIS A 260 -19.35 16.07 20.76
C HIS A 260 -18.28 15.05 21.24
N ASP A 261 -17.86 14.13 20.37
CA ASP A 261 -16.91 13.04 20.69
C ASP A 261 -15.55 13.18 19.98
N ARG A 262 -15.09 14.44 19.80
CA ARG A 262 -13.85 14.77 19.06
C ARG A 262 -12.63 13.92 19.45
N GLN A 263 -12.37 13.72 20.74
CA GLN A 263 -11.22 12.94 21.20
C GLN A 263 -11.29 11.46 20.77
N GLU A 264 -12.48 10.88 20.79
CA GLU A 264 -12.70 9.48 20.40
C GLU A 264 -12.49 9.30 18.90
N TYR A 265 -13.07 10.18 18.08
CA TYR A 265 -12.86 10.19 16.64
C TYR A 265 -11.39 10.36 16.29
N GLU A 266 -10.69 11.33 16.89
CA GLU A 266 -9.25 11.50 16.68
C GLU A 266 -8.44 10.26 17.09
N GLY A 267 -8.82 9.60 18.19
CA GLY A 267 -8.21 8.35 18.64
C GLY A 267 -8.43 7.19 17.66
N PHE A 268 -9.64 7.07 17.13
CA PHE A 268 -10.00 6.09 16.11
C PHE A 268 -9.25 6.32 14.79
N LEU A 269 -9.25 7.55 14.26
CA LEU A 269 -8.52 7.92 13.04
C LEU A 269 -7.02 7.58 13.18
N LYS A 270 -6.41 7.91 14.32
CA LYS A 270 -5.02 7.56 14.62
C LYS A 270 -4.80 6.04 14.61
N THR A 271 -5.74 5.27 15.17
CA THR A 271 -5.66 3.80 15.19
C THR A 271 -5.74 3.24 13.77
N ILE A 272 -6.74 3.63 12.98
CA ILE A 272 -6.94 3.17 11.61
C ILE A 272 -5.70 3.41 10.74
N ILE A 273 -5.12 4.60 10.80
CA ILE A 273 -3.88 4.94 10.08
C ILE A 273 -2.69 4.15 10.61
N LYS A 274 -2.51 4.08 11.93
CA LYS A 274 -1.38 3.38 12.56
C LYS A 274 -1.39 1.88 12.26
N ARG A 275 -2.58 1.28 12.18
CA ARG A 275 -2.78 -0.13 11.84
C ARG A 275 -2.79 -0.34 10.33
N GLY A 276 -2.89 0.70 9.51
CA GLY A 276 -2.83 0.59 8.06
C GLY A 276 -4.07 -0.06 7.43
N THR A 277 -5.19 -0.19 8.15
CA THR A 277 -6.43 -0.80 7.62
C THR A 277 -7.04 0.06 6.52
N TYR A 278 -6.97 1.38 6.66
CA TYR A 278 -7.34 2.32 5.59
C TYR A 278 -6.51 2.03 4.33
N HIS A 279 -5.19 1.94 4.47
CA HIS A 279 -4.27 1.73 3.35
C HIS A 279 -4.48 0.36 2.69
N LEU A 280 -4.85 -0.67 3.46
CA LEU A 280 -5.22 -1.98 2.90
C LEU A 280 -6.49 -1.86 2.07
N TYR A 281 -7.52 -1.16 2.58
CA TYR A 281 -8.74 -0.91 1.83
C TYR A 281 -8.50 -0.10 0.55
N ILE A 282 -7.60 0.90 0.59
CA ILE A 282 -7.27 1.69 -0.60
C ILE A 282 -6.57 0.88 -1.68
N ASN A 283 -5.98 -0.25 -1.29
CA ASN A 283 -5.33 -1.20 -2.17
C ASN A 283 -4.32 -0.54 -3.13
N ASN A 284 -3.51 0.38 -2.59
CA ASN A 284 -2.46 1.09 -3.30
C ASN A 284 -1.09 0.68 -2.72
N GLU A 285 -0.19 0.22 -3.58
CA GLU A 285 1.10 -0.32 -3.20
C GLU A 285 2.00 0.74 -2.56
N LEU A 286 1.96 1.99 -3.04
CA LEU A 286 2.75 3.09 -2.45
C LEU A 286 2.25 3.47 -1.06
N ALA A 287 0.95 3.32 -0.81
CA ALA A 287 0.35 3.56 0.51
C ALA A 287 0.79 2.51 1.52
N MET A 288 1.20 1.32 1.07
CA MET A 288 1.79 0.31 1.94
C MET A 288 3.12 0.74 2.53
N TYR A 289 3.90 1.54 1.80
CA TYR A 289 5.13 2.08 2.35
C TYR A 289 4.86 3.07 3.50
N GLU A 290 3.81 3.90 3.39
CA GLU A 290 3.37 4.78 4.48
C GLU A 290 2.87 3.98 5.69
N ALA A 291 2.00 2.99 5.47
CA ALA A 291 1.49 2.13 6.53
C ALA A 291 2.62 1.36 7.23
N ALA A 292 3.62 0.90 6.49
CA ALA A 292 4.80 0.22 7.02
C ALA A 292 5.62 1.09 7.99
N GLN A 293 5.64 2.43 7.81
CA GLN A 293 6.31 3.33 8.76
C GLN A 293 5.66 3.30 10.14
N SER A 294 4.35 3.05 10.20
CA SER A 294 3.56 3.06 11.44
C SER A 294 3.50 1.70 12.14
N ARG A 295 3.82 0.62 11.42
CA ARG A 295 3.89 -0.74 11.97
C ARG A 295 5.15 -0.93 12.82
N THR A 296 5.07 -1.90 13.72
CA THR A 296 6.17 -2.26 14.62
C THR A 296 7.18 -3.14 13.88
N SER A 297 8.44 -2.73 13.92
CA SER A 297 9.58 -3.52 13.47
C SER A 297 10.72 -3.44 14.49
N SER A 298 11.45 -4.53 14.67
CA SER A 298 12.67 -4.59 15.49
C SER A 298 13.87 -3.99 14.77
N ARG A 299 13.90 -4.07 13.43
CA ARG A 299 14.99 -3.58 12.59
C ARG A 299 14.50 -2.49 11.64
N PRO A 300 15.14 -1.32 11.57
CA PRO A 300 14.70 -0.24 10.68
C PRO A 300 14.62 -0.63 9.21
N GLU A 301 15.56 -1.44 8.72
CA GLU A 301 15.65 -1.92 7.34
C GLU A 301 14.47 -2.80 6.90
N ASP A 302 13.81 -3.47 7.84
CA ASP A 302 12.66 -4.32 7.53
C ASP A 302 11.50 -3.50 6.96
N ARG A 303 11.44 -2.19 7.20
CA ARG A 303 10.44 -1.29 6.58
C ARG A 303 10.50 -1.26 5.05
N ILE A 304 11.64 -1.63 4.46
CA ILE A 304 11.77 -1.85 3.02
C ILE A 304 11.58 -3.32 2.69
N TYR A 305 12.21 -4.23 3.43
CA TYR A 305 12.12 -5.67 3.13
C TYR A 305 10.69 -6.22 3.24
N GLY A 306 9.88 -5.69 4.15
CA GLY A 306 8.49 -6.06 4.37
C GLY A 306 7.49 -5.39 3.43
N ILE A 307 7.93 -4.59 2.44
CA ILE A 307 7.03 -4.01 1.43
C ILE A 307 7.53 -4.15 -0.01
N GLN A 308 8.84 -4.35 -0.23
CA GLN A 308 9.42 -4.46 -1.59
C GLN A 308 8.70 -5.46 -2.50
N GLN A 309 8.17 -6.55 -1.93
CA GLN A 309 7.55 -7.61 -2.72
C GLN A 309 6.12 -7.30 -3.15
N ILE A 310 5.51 -6.29 -2.53
CA ILE A 310 4.25 -5.73 -3.02
C ILE A 310 4.44 -5.26 -4.47
N PHE A 311 5.58 -4.61 -4.73
CA PHE A 311 5.99 -4.15 -6.06
C PHE A 311 6.62 -5.25 -6.94
N GLY A 312 6.85 -6.45 -6.40
CA GLY A 312 7.54 -7.54 -7.09
C GLY A 312 9.07 -7.42 -7.12
N PHE A 313 9.66 -6.58 -6.25
CA PHE A 313 11.11 -6.37 -6.22
C PHE A 313 11.81 -7.17 -5.13
N ARG A 314 13.12 -7.36 -5.32
CA ARG A 314 14.06 -7.89 -4.34
C ARG A 314 15.29 -6.99 -4.32
N VAL A 315 15.43 -6.18 -3.28
CA VAL A 315 16.55 -5.26 -3.07
C VAL A 315 17.38 -5.67 -1.84
N GLY A 316 18.54 -5.05 -1.68
CA GLY A 316 19.43 -5.30 -0.54
C GLY A 316 19.84 -6.77 -0.42
N LYS A 317 19.85 -7.29 0.81
CA LYS A 317 20.24 -8.69 1.10
C LYS A 317 19.29 -9.74 0.52
N SER A 318 18.09 -9.35 0.09
CA SER A 318 17.10 -10.27 -0.47
C SER A 318 17.29 -10.50 -1.97
N ALA A 319 18.07 -9.66 -2.65
CA ALA A 319 18.43 -9.86 -4.05
C ALA A 319 19.24 -11.16 -4.21
N VAL A 320 19.02 -11.89 -5.31
CA VAL A 320 19.62 -13.22 -5.51
C VAL A 320 21.14 -13.14 -5.68
N ASP A 321 21.62 -12.03 -6.22
CA ASP A 321 23.02 -11.68 -6.45
C ASP A 321 23.63 -10.84 -5.32
N ALA A 322 22.92 -10.68 -4.20
CA ALA A 322 23.41 -9.91 -3.06
C ALA A 322 24.70 -10.55 -2.49
N PRO A 323 25.75 -9.76 -2.22
CA PRO A 323 26.94 -10.28 -1.55
C PRO A 323 26.59 -10.88 -0.18
N PRO A 324 27.00 -12.13 0.12
CA PRO A 324 26.71 -12.77 1.39
C PRO A 324 27.17 -11.93 2.58
N GLY A 325 26.31 -11.78 3.59
CA GLY A 325 26.62 -11.05 4.81
C GLY A 325 26.63 -9.51 4.69
N LYS A 326 26.39 -8.94 3.50
CA LYS A 326 26.29 -7.47 3.36
C LYS A 326 25.06 -6.93 4.08
N SER A 327 25.28 -6.00 5.01
CA SER A 327 24.24 -5.17 5.60
C SER A 327 23.97 -3.95 4.73
N TYR A 328 22.73 -3.47 4.75
CA TYR A 328 22.31 -2.28 4.01
C TYR A 328 21.65 -1.29 4.95
N ALA A 329 22.05 -0.03 4.90
CA ALA A 329 21.36 1.02 5.63
C ALA A 329 19.99 1.31 4.99
N VAL A 330 19.04 1.83 5.78
CA VAL A 330 17.69 2.17 5.27
C VAL A 330 17.76 3.09 4.05
N GLY A 331 18.60 4.13 4.10
CA GLY A 331 18.76 5.07 2.98
C GLY A 331 19.30 4.42 1.69
N GLU A 332 20.15 3.39 1.81
CA GLU A 332 20.63 2.61 0.66
C GLU A 332 19.50 1.75 0.09
N LEU A 333 18.69 1.13 0.95
CA LEU A 333 17.53 0.34 0.53
C LEU A 333 16.46 1.19 -0.13
N GLU A 334 16.22 2.40 0.37
CA GLU A 334 15.32 3.36 -0.28
C GLU A 334 15.86 3.81 -1.65
N ASN A 335 17.18 4.01 -1.78
CA ASN A 335 17.79 4.29 -3.08
C ASN A 335 17.55 3.15 -4.07
N LEU A 336 17.80 1.91 -3.65
CA LEU A 336 17.58 0.71 -4.48
C LEU A 336 16.10 0.53 -4.84
N LEU A 337 15.19 0.70 -3.87
CA LEU A 337 13.75 0.64 -4.11
C LEU A 337 13.29 1.75 -5.06
N GLY A 338 13.77 2.98 -4.84
CA GLY A 338 13.48 4.13 -5.69
C GLY A 338 13.94 3.92 -7.13
N GLU A 339 15.12 3.34 -7.32
CA GLU A 339 15.66 2.99 -8.64
C GLU A 339 14.76 1.95 -9.35
N GLN A 340 14.34 0.89 -8.65
CA GLN A 340 13.42 -0.10 -9.20
C GLN A 340 12.04 0.50 -9.54
N LEU A 341 11.52 1.36 -8.66
CA LEU A 341 10.26 2.07 -8.90
C LEU A 341 10.36 3.00 -10.10
N LEU A 342 11.45 3.74 -10.28
CA LEU A 342 11.66 4.56 -11.47
C LEU A 342 11.74 3.73 -12.75
N LEU A 343 12.41 2.58 -12.69
CA LEU A 343 12.59 1.71 -13.85
C LEU A 343 11.29 1.07 -14.32
N HIS A 344 10.48 0.57 -13.38
CA HIS A 344 9.28 -0.21 -13.68
C HIS A 344 7.99 0.61 -13.63
N TYR A 345 7.96 1.66 -12.81
CA TYR A 345 6.78 2.47 -12.54
C TYR A 345 7.08 3.98 -12.50
N PRO A 346 7.74 4.54 -13.54
CA PRO A 346 8.32 5.89 -13.54
C PRO A 346 7.35 7.00 -13.15
N ILE A 347 6.11 6.92 -13.63
CA ILE A 347 5.07 7.92 -13.37
C ILE A 347 4.45 7.70 -11.98
N ALA A 348 4.00 6.48 -11.70
CA ALA A 348 3.30 6.15 -10.47
C ALA A 348 4.20 6.39 -9.23
N SER A 349 5.51 6.13 -9.33
CA SER A 349 6.46 6.37 -8.24
C SER A 349 6.54 7.84 -7.81
N GLN A 350 6.00 8.78 -8.59
CA GLN A 350 6.00 10.20 -8.28
C GLN A 350 4.72 10.66 -7.55
N PHE A 351 3.67 9.83 -7.43
CA PHE A 351 2.36 10.16 -6.82
C PHE A 351 2.37 10.16 -5.27
N HIS A 352 3.28 10.90 -4.67
CA HIS A 352 3.37 11.13 -3.23
C HIS A 352 3.73 12.59 -2.94
N THR A 353 3.61 13.04 -1.70
CA THR A 353 4.19 14.31 -1.25
C THR A 353 5.15 14.10 -0.09
N PHE A 354 6.01 15.07 0.16
CA PHE A 354 6.88 15.06 1.34
C PHE A 354 6.27 15.86 2.48
N ASN A 355 5.95 15.21 3.60
CA ASN A 355 5.39 15.89 4.77
C ASN A 355 6.45 16.38 5.77
N LYS A 356 7.72 16.14 5.46
CA LYS A 356 8.91 16.59 6.19
C LYS A 356 9.93 17.12 5.19
N HIS A 357 10.92 17.85 5.69
CA HIS A 357 12.01 18.34 4.89
C HIS A 357 12.80 17.20 4.24
N VAL A 358 13.07 17.31 2.93
CA VAL A 358 13.87 16.36 2.15
C VAL A 358 14.94 17.11 1.36
N GLU A 359 16.17 16.63 1.45
CA GLU A 359 17.31 17.13 0.68
C GLU A 359 17.06 17.00 -0.83
N GLU A 360 17.50 18.00 -1.61
CA GLU A 360 17.30 18.07 -3.07
C GLU A 360 17.60 16.74 -3.77
N ASP A 361 18.68 16.10 -3.37
CA ASP A 361 19.19 14.88 -4.00
C ASP A 361 18.28 13.67 -3.84
N ARG A 362 17.35 13.68 -2.87
CA ARG A 362 16.50 12.54 -2.53
C ARG A 362 15.04 12.71 -2.98
N ARG A 363 14.68 13.87 -3.54
CA ARG A 363 13.28 14.22 -3.88
C ARG A 363 12.70 13.42 -5.05
N TRP A 364 13.53 12.63 -5.74
CA TRP A 364 13.13 11.79 -6.87
C TRP A 364 12.54 10.43 -6.47
N ARG A 365 12.72 10.01 -5.19
CA ARG A 365 12.32 8.70 -4.69
C ARG A 365 11.40 8.78 -3.48
N LEU A 366 10.75 7.67 -3.20
CA LEU A 366 10.10 7.42 -1.92
C LEU A 366 11.14 7.36 -0.79
N GLY A 367 10.72 7.81 0.38
CA GLY A 367 11.46 7.76 1.64
C GLY A 367 10.52 7.94 2.82
N VAL A 368 11.00 7.77 4.05
CA VAL A 368 10.17 7.86 5.27
C VAL A 368 9.36 9.16 5.43
N GLU A 369 9.72 10.20 4.67
CA GLU A 369 9.06 11.50 4.58
C GLU A 369 7.87 11.53 3.59
N SER A 370 7.73 10.48 2.78
CA SER A 370 6.70 10.36 1.75
C SER A 370 5.33 10.05 2.35
N LYS A 371 4.32 10.74 1.85
CA LYS A 371 2.91 10.55 2.17
C LYS A 371 2.12 10.35 0.91
N MET A 372 1.23 9.37 0.94
CA MET A 372 0.34 9.15 -0.18
C MET A 372 -0.76 10.19 -0.20
N ILE A 373 -1.09 10.62 -1.42
CA ILE A 373 -2.22 11.51 -1.63
C ILE A 373 -3.45 10.63 -1.69
N VAL A 374 -4.10 10.49 -0.55
CA VAL A 374 -5.33 9.71 -0.41
C VAL A 374 -6.35 10.16 -1.45
N SER A 375 -6.56 11.47 -1.68
CA SER A 375 -7.52 11.97 -2.68
C SER A 375 -7.27 11.54 -4.15
N LEU A 376 -6.15 10.86 -4.45
CA LEU A 376 -5.81 10.31 -5.76
C LEU A 376 -5.84 8.77 -5.77
N TRP A 377 -6.90 8.18 -5.19
CA TRP A 377 -7.15 6.72 -5.16
C TRP A 377 -7.00 6.03 -6.53
N GLY A 378 -6.81 4.72 -6.56
CA GLY A 378 -7.02 3.92 -7.78
C GLY A 378 -5.78 3.47 -8.56
N ILE A 379 -4.56 3.58 -8.03
CA ILE A 379 -3.43 2.89 -8.68
C ILE A 379 -3.64 1.39 -8.58
N ILE A 380 -3.94 0.77 -9.72
CA ILE A 380 -3.44 -0.56 -10.05
C ILE A 380 -2.41 -0.30 -11.13
N PHE A 381 -1.16 -0.74 -10.95
CA PHE A 381 -0.02 -0.53 -11.87
C PHE A 381 -0.19 -1.21 -13.25
N GLN A 382 -1.42 -1.37 -13.76
CA GLN A 382 -1.76 -2.05 -15.01
C GLN A 382 -2.28 -1.12 -16.14
N GLN A 383 -2.16 0.20 -16.04
CA GLN A 383 -2.56 1.10 -17.13
C GLN A 383 -1.37 1.64 -17.95
N GLU A 384 -0.70 0.76 -18.68
CA GLU A 384 0.19 1.17 -19.79
C GLU A 384 -0.57 1.33 -21.13
N THR A 385 -1.86 0.98 -21.20
CA THR A 385 -2.52 0.71 -22.49
C THR A 385 -3.34 1.86 -23.08
N LEU A 386 -3.47 3.01 -22.42
CA LEU A 386 -4.49 4.01 -22.79
C LEU A 386 -3.99 5.45 -22.98
N VAL A 387 -2.70 5.72 -22.74
CA VAL A 387 -2.11 7.05 -22.93
C VAL A 387 -1.29 7.06 -24.22
N ASP A 388 -1.39 8.14 -25.01
CA ASP A 388 -0.52 8.38 -26.16
C ASP A 388 0.96 8.28 -25.72
N PRO A 389 1.75 7.35 -26.29
CA PRO A 389 3.16 7.16 -25.93
C PRO A 389 4.02 8.43 -26.03
N SER A 390 3.60 9.40 -26.86
CA SER A 390 4.29 10.68 -27.02
C SER A 390 4.09 11.65 -25.85
N LEU A 391 3.06 11.44 -25.03
CA LEU A 391 2.76 12.23 -23.83
C LEU A 391 3.38 11.63 -22.56
N ILE A 392 4.02 10.46 -22.65
CA ILE A 392 4.59 9.75 -21.50
C ILE A 392 5.87 10.46 -21.04
N CYS A 393 5.84 11.02 -19.84
CA CYS A 393 7.03 11.48 -19.15
C CYS A 393 7.94 10.29 -18.82
N LYS A 394 9.24 10.49 -18.97
CA LYS A 394 10.29 9.51 -18.67
C LYS A 394 11.13 9.98 -17.51
N PHE A 395 11.57 9.03 -16.70
CA PHE A 395 12.53 9.25 -15.63
C PHE A 395 13.62 8.19 -15.75
N TRP A 396 14.87 8.55 -15.50
CA TRP A 396 15.98 7.59 -15.52
C TRP A 396 17.14 8.08 -14.66
N ILE A 397 18.00 7.14 -14.27
CA ILE A 397 19.27 7.43 -13.61
C ILE A 397 20.37 7.34 -14.66
N ASP A 398 21.29 8.30 -14.68
CA ASP A 398 22.46 8.26 -15.55
C ASP A 398 23.61 7.47 -14.87
N HIS A 399 23.83 6.24 -15.33
CA HIS A 399 24.90 5.36 -14.84
C HIS A 399 26.24 5.57 -15.54
N SER A 400 26.36 6.55 -16.45
CA SER A 400 27.63 6.83 -17.14
C SER A 400 28.70 7.43 -16.22
N SER A 401 28.29 8.09 -15.12
CA SER A 401 29.22 8.67 -14.14
C SER A 401 29.61 7.65 -13.07
N ALA A 402 30.90 7.63 -12.71
CA ALA A 402 31.45 6.75 -11.68
C ALA A 402 31.16 7.23 -10.23
N GLY A 403 30.71 8.48 -10.08
CA GLY A 403 30.41 9.09 -8.79
C GLY A 403 28.92 9.29 -8.59
N ARG A 404 28.55 10.50 -8.22
CA ARG A 404 27.15 10.92 -8.09
C ARG A 404 26.45 10.85 -9.45
N LYS A 405 25.37 10.08 -9.52
CA LYS A 405 24.59 9.81 -10.74
C LYS A 405 23.40 10.76 -10.80
N ALA A 406 23.24 11.46 -11.91
CA ALA A 406 22.12 12.37 -12.09
C ALA A 406 20.82 11.59 -12.31
N VAL A 407 19.74 12.03 -11.67
CA VAL A 407 18.38 11.52 -11.92
C VAL A 407 17.66 12.51 -12.81
N TRP A 408 17.33 12.04 -14.00
CA TRP A 408 16.78 12.84 -15.09
C TRP A 408 15.29 12.61 -15.25
N TRP A 409 14.61 13.64 -15.73
CA TRP A 409 13.27 13.55 -16.28
C TRP A 409 13.23 14.11 -17.70
N LYS A 410 12.28 13.64 -18.51
CA LYS A 410 11.97 14.18 -19.84
C LYS A 410 10.49 14.06 -20.12
N GLY A 411 9.86 15.15 -20.55
CA GLY A 411 8.44 15.14 -20.90
C GLY A 411 7.96 16.50 -21.36
N ILE A 412 6.66 16.59 -21.62
CA ILE A 412 6.05 17.88 -21.96
C ILE A 412 5.76 18.68 -20.69
N THR A 413 6.05 19.97 -20.75
CA THR A 413 5.82 20.90 -19.67
C THR A 413 5.08 22.14 -20.15
N THR A 414 4.36 22.78 -19.24
CA THR A 414 3.86 24.14 -19.43
C THR A 414 3.99 24.92 -18.12
N SER A 415 3.71 26.23 -18.10
CA SER A 415 3.73 26.98 -16.84
C SER A 415 2.47 26.70 -16.02
N LEU A 416 2.58 26.74 -14.68
CA LEU A 416 1.41 26.65 -13.80
C LEU A 416 0.38 27.76 -14.08
N PHE A 417 0.87 28.93 -14.52
CA PHE A 417 0.03 30.06 -14.91
C PHE A 417 -0.93 29.68 -16.05
N GLU A 418 -0.44 29.00 -17.07
CA GLU A 418 -1.25 28.63 -18.23
C GLU A 418 -2.30 27.57 -17.88
N ILE A 419 -1.95 26.58 -17.04
CA ILE A 419 -2.91 25.59 -16.54
C ILE A 419 -4.02 26.31 -15.76
N LYS A 420 -3.65 27.21 -14.84
CA LYS A 420 -4.62 27.98 -14.06
C LYS A 420 -5.51 28.83 -14.96
N GLN A 421 -4.93 29.57 -15.92
CA GLN A 421 -5.67 30.43 -16.83
C GLN A 421 -6.68 29.63 -17.67
N MET A 422 -6.26 28.47 -18.18
CA MET A 422 -7.12 27.62 -18.99
C MET A 422 -8.25 27.03 -18.14
N TRP A 423 -7.92 26.53 -16.95
CA TRP A 423 -8.90 25.98 -16.03
C TRP A 423 -9.92 27.03 -15.56
N ASP A 424 -9.48 28.25 -15.21
CA ASP A 424 -10.37 29.37 -14.88
C ASP A 424 -11.31 29.74 -16.04
N THR A 425 -10.83 29.59 -17.29
CA THR A 425 -11.61 29.85 -18.50
C THR A 425 -12.67 28.77 -18.71
N LEU A 426 -12.30 27.49 -18.57
CA LEU A 426 -13.25 26.39 -18.63
C LEU A 426 -14.32 26.51 -17.56
N ILE A 427 -13.97 26.77 -16.30
CA ILE A 427 -14.94 26.96 -15.21
C ILE A 427 -15.92 28.09 -15.53
N ARG A 428 -15.44 29.22 -16.07
CA ARG A 428 -16.32 30.34 -16.47
C ARG A 428 -17.29 29.94 -17.58
N LEU A 429 -16.86 29.14 -18.55
CA LEU A 429 -17.72 28.64 -19.62
C LEU A 429 -18.78 27.62 -19.13
N HIS A 430 -18.51 26.90 -18.04
CA HIS A 430 -19.44 25.92 -17.44
C HIS A 430 -20.49 26.57 -16.53
N LYS A 431 -20.31 27.82 -16.10
CA LYS A 431 -21.34 28.59 -15.36
C LYS A 431 -22.50 29.00 -16.28
N ARG A 432 -23.36 28.06 -16.68
CA ARG A 432 -24.69 28.40 -17.19
C ARG A 432 -25.65 28.58 -15.99
N PRO A 433 -26.45 29.67 -15.93
CA PRO A 433 -27.31 29.95 -14.77
C PRO A 433 -28.38 28.90 -14.45
N ASN A 434 -28.70 28.01 -15.39
CA ASN A 434 -29.87 27.12 -15.32
C ASN A 434 -29.53 25.64 -15.59
N ASP A 435 -28.29 25.20 -15.37
CA ASP A 435 -27.95 23.77 -15.50
C ASP A 435 -28.04 23.08 -14.12
N PRO A 436 -29.14 22.37 -13.81
CA PRO A 436 -29.33 21.72 -12.52
C PRO A 436 -28.36 20.56 -12.28
N ALA A 437 -27.59 20.13 -13.29
CA ALA A 437 -26.59 19.07 -13.16
C ALA A 437 -25.24 19.56 -12.61
N VAL A 438 -25.01 20.88 -12.50
CA VAL A 438 -23.76 21.43 -11.97
C VAL A 438 -24.10 22.40 -10.85
N CYS A 439 -24.36 21.86 -9.67
CA CYS A 439 -24.50 22.69 -8.48
C CYS A 439 -23.15 23.41 -8.25
N ILE A 440 -23.19 24.74 -8.16
CA ILE A 440 -22.00 25.60 -8.01
C ILE A 440 -21.24 25.31 -6.69
N ALA A 441 -21.87 24.60 -5.75
CA ALA A 441 -21.23 24.04 -4.57
C ALA A 441 -20.30 22.86 -4.92
N ASP A 442 -20.75 21.89 -5.72
CA ASP A 442 -19.97 20.70 -6.12
C ASP A 442 -18.75 21.05 -6.98
N ALA A 443 -18.84 22.04 -7.88
CA ALA A 443 -17.70 22.43 -8.70
C ALA A 443 -16.59 23.16 -7.91
N ARG A 444 -16.94 23.76 -6.76
CA ARG A 444 -15.96 24.39 -5.85
C ARG A 444 -15.42 23.39 -4.85
N GLU A 445 -16.16 22.39 -4.42
CA GLU A 445 -15.67 21.40 -3.45
C GLU A 445 -15.01 20.19 -4.13
N HIS A 446 -15.34 19.86 -5.39
CA HIS A 446 -14.90 18.60 -6.03
C HIS A 446 -14.25 18.76 -7.42
N GLY A 447 -14.12 19.97 -7.97
CA GLY A 447 -13.66 20.19 -9.36
C GLY A 447 -12.30 20.86 -9.56
N GLN A 448 -11.48 21.05 -8.52
CA GLN A 448 -10.40 22.06 -8.51
C GLN A 448 -9.08 21.64 -9.19
N LEU A 449 -8.36 22.64 -9.75
CA LEU A 449 -6.91 22.58 -9.85
C LEU A 449 -6.34 22.61 -8.42
N THR A 450 -5.85 21.47 -7.97
CA THR A 450 -5.29 21.28 -6.63
C THR A 450 -3.78 21.22 -6.74
N VAL A 451 -3.08 21.93 -5.85
CA VAL A 451 -1.61 21.86 -5.72
C VAL A 451 -1.26 21.40 -4.31
N LEU A 452 -0.58 20.26 -4.24
CA LEU A 452 -0.13 19.61 -3.02
C LEU A 452 1.37 19.80 -2.92
N LEU A 453 1.80 20.71 -2.05
CA LEU A 453 3.21 21.07 -1.91
C LEU A 453 3.97 20.08 -1.03
N ASP A 454 5.17 19.75 -1.48
CA ASP A 454 6.20 19.11 -0.68
C ASP A 454 6.73 20.11 0.36
N ARG A 455 7.07 19.62 1.55
CA ARG A 455 7.74 20.44 2.58
C ARG A 455 9.22 20.61 2.24
N VAL A 456 9.55 21.57 1.39
CA VAL A 456 10.91 21.88 0.95
C VAL A 456 11.26 23.34 1.22
N ASN A 457 12.55 23.69 1.15
CA ASN A 457 12.99 25.07 1.43
C ASN A 457 12.31 26.09 0.51
N GLU A 458 12.13 25.71 -0.75
CA GLU A 458 11.56 26.53 -1.81
C GLU A 458 10.05 26.81 -1.61
N SER A 459 9.34 25.92 -0.92
CA SER A 459 7.90 26.04 -0.62
C SER A 459 7.61 26.47 0.82
N SER A 460 8.63 26.53 1.70
CA SER A 460 8.46 26.83 3.14
C SER A 460 7.70 28.12 3.45
N GLU A 461 7.94 29.18 2.68
CA GLU A 461 7.24 30.48 2.81
C GLU A 461 5.83 30.49 2.21
N ILE A 462 5.49 29.48 1.39
CA ILE A 462 4.19 29.35 0.73
C ILE A 462 3.22 28.57 1.63
N ILE A 463 3.72 27.52 2.27
CA ILE A 463 2.99 26.68 3.21
C ILE A 463 2.77 27.50 4.50
N GLY A 464 1.59 28.10 4.66
CA GLY A 464 1.20 28.77 5.90
C GLY A 464 0.93 27.77 7.03
N ALA A 465 0.60 28.30 8.21
CA ALA A 465 0.14 27.50 9.33
C ALA A 465 -1.22 26.85 9.00
N GLN A 466 -1.18 25.59 8.55
CA GLN A 466 -2.23 24.57 8.50
C GLN A 466 -3.59 24.80 7.80
N ASP A 467 -4.01 26.00 7.41
CA ASP A 467 -5.39 26.23 6.88
C ASP A 467 -5.48 27.04 5.57
N ASP A 468 -4.42 27.07 4.75
CA ASP A 468 -4.51 27.79 3.48
C ASP A 468 -5.38 27.03 2.45
N SER A 469 -6.43 27.70 1.95
CA SER A 469 -7.20 27.19 0.82
C SER A 469 -6.29 26.89 -0.38
N MET A 470 -6.58 25.83 -1.14
CA MET A 470 -5.78 25.43 -2.31
C MET A 470 -5.63 26.55 -3.35
N ALA A 471 -6.64 27.41 -3.49
CA ALA A 471 -6.58 28.59 -4.35
C ALA A 471 -5.48 29.58 -3.92
N THR A 472 -5.34 29.79 -2.60
CA THR A 472 -4.30 30.64 -2.01
C THR A 472 -2.90 30.11 -2.32
N VAL A 473 -2.72 28.78 -2.33
CA VAL A 473 -1.43 28.14 -2.64
C VAL A 473 -0.98 28.44 -4.06
N VAL A 474 -1.88 28.26 -5.04
CA VAL A 474 -1.60 28.55 -6.46
C VAL A 474 -1.22 30.02 -6.65
N GLU A 475 -1.98 30.95 -6.06
CA GLU A 475 -1.71 32.38 -6.18
C GLU A 475 -0.36 32.78 -5.59
N ARG A 476 0.01 32.22 -4.42
CA ARG A 476 1.31 32.47 -3.79
C ARG A 476 2.46 31.91 -4.64
N LEU A 477 2.30 30.73 -5.24
CA LEU A 477 3.29 30.17 -6.17
C LEU A 477 3.50 31.08 -7.37
N LEU A 478 2.41 31.52 -8.01
CA LEU A 478 2.46 32.42 -9.18
C LEU A 478 3.00 33.82 -8.85
N LYS A 479 2.82 34.28 -7.60
CA LYS A 479 3.42 35.52 -7.11
C LYS A 479 4.91 35.38 -6.84
N LYS A 480 5.33 34.23 -6.30
CA LYS A 480 6.74 33.98 -5.92
C LYS A 480 7.62 33.66 -7.12
N TYR A 481 7.11 32.86 -8.06
CA TYR A 481 7.90 32.35 -9.18
C TYR A 481 7.33 32.81 -10.53
N PRO A 482 8.20 33.31 -11.44
CA PRO A 482 7.74 33.73 -12.76
C PRO A 482 7.39 32.50 -13.65
N PRO A 483 6.49 32.63 -14.64
CA PRO A 483 6.00 31.52 -15.47
C PRO A 483 7.09 30.74 -16.23
N GLU A 484 8.23 31.35 -16.48
CA GLU A 484 9.38 30.76 -17.14
C GLU A 484 10.09 29.76 -16.22
N ARG A 485 10.05 29.99 -14.91
CA ARG A 485 10.70 29.14 -13.90
C ARG A 485 9.75 28.12 -13.29
N LEU A 486 8.47 28.45 -13.11
CA LEU A 486 7.49 27.55 -12.50
C LEU A 486 6.75 26.74 -13.56
N LYS A 487 7.15 25.48 -13.71
CA LYS A 487 6.60 24.55 -14.70
C LYS A 487 5.79 23.44 -14.05
N VAL A 488 4.89 22.88 -14.84
CA VAL A 488 4.18 21.64 -14.57
C VAL A 488 4.59 20.64 -15.63
N LEU A 489 5.21 19.55 -15.18
CA LEU A 489 5.53 18.39 -15.99
C LEU A 489 4.34 17.45 -16.00
N LEU A 490 3.75 17.20 -17.17
CA LEU A 490 2.56 16.34 -17.29
C LEU A 490 2.93 14.89 -16.96
N LEU A 491 2.26 14.31 -15.97
CA LEU A 491 2.35 12.88 -15.67
C LEU A 491 1.30 12.07 -16.45
N GLY A 492 0.18 12.70 -16.79
CA GLY A 492 -0.92 12.08 -17.53
C GLY A 492 -2.20 11.95 -16.70
N PRO A 493 -3.14 11.08 -17.08
CA PRO A 493 -4.35 10.83 -16.30
C PRO A 493 -4.02 10.34 -14.90
N THR A 494 -4.83 10.74 -13.93
CA THR A 494 -4.69 10.19 -12.59
C THR A 494 -5.10 8.72 -12.59
N PRO A 495 -4.62 7.96 -11.62
CA PRO A 495 -4.91 6.54 -11.51
C PRO A 495 -6.39 6.20 -11.22
N LEU A 496 -7.24 7.20 -10.93
CA LEU A 496 -8.65 7.04 -10.55
C LEU A 496 -9.55 6.41 -11.63
N GLY A 497 -9.02 6.08 -12.81
CA GLY A 497 -9.79 5.52 -13.92
C GLY A 497 -10.74 6.53 -14.60
N ASP A 498 -10.85 7.74 -14.08
CA ASP A 498 -11.53 8.85 -14.73
C ASP A 498 -10.55 9.62 -15.62
N TYR A 499 -10.65 9.42 -16.93
CA TYR A 499 -9.85 10.12 -17.96
C TYR A 499 -9.98 11.64 -17.92
N ASN A 500 -10.85 12.18 -17.09
CA ASN A 500 -11.04 13.61 -16.91
C ASN A 500 -10.12 14.20 -15.85
N THR A 501 -9.50 13.39 -14.99
CA THR A 501 -8.54 13.91 -14.00
C THR A 501 -7.11 13.71 -14.50
N LEU A 502 -6.32 14.77 -14.51
CA LEU A 502 -4.91 14.75 -14.91
C LEU A 502 -4.02 15.18 -13.75
N ALA A 503 -2.77 14.74 -13.75
CA ALA A 503 -1.75 15.14 -12.79
C ALA A 503 -0.46 15.62 -13.45
N GLY A 504 0.29 16.42 -12.70
CA GLY A 504 1.62 16.87 -13.06
C GLY A 504 2.50 17.14 -11.85
N LEU A 505 3.83 17.08 -12.06
CA LEU A 505 4.80 17.53 -11.06
C LEU A 505 4.99 19.04 -11.18
N VAL A 506 4.90 19.74 -10.05
CA VAL A 506 5.22 21.17 -9.98
C VAL A 506 6.72 21.31 -9.77
N LEU A 507 7.40 21.86 -10.77
CA LEU A 507 8.85 22.02 -10.81
C LEU A 507 9.23 23.49 -10.87
N VAL A 508 10.29 23.88 -10.16
CA VAL A 508 10.92 25.19 -10.32
C VAL A 508 12.32 25.05 -10.88
N HIS A 509 12.60 25.77 -11.97
CA HIS A 509 13.92 25.85 -12.56
C HIS A 509 14.88 26.57 -11.60
N SER A 510 15.96 25.92 -11.21
CA SER A 510 16.96 26.48 -10.31
C SER A 510 18.10 27.12 -11.11
N TYR A 511 19.12 26.34 -11.49
CA TYR A 511 20.25 26.77 -12.30
C TYR A 511 20.67 25.65 -13.26
N GLU A 512 21.26 26.03 -14.41
CA GLU A 512 21.66 25.07 -15.45
C GLU A 512 20.50 24.15 -15.87
N GLU A 513 20.70 22.83 -15.80
CA GLU A 513 19.70 21.82 -16.12
C GLU A 513 18.94 21.32 -14.87
N ARG A 514 19.11 21.98 -13.72
CA ARG A 514 18.51 21.54 -12.46
C ARG A 514 17.11 22.08 -12.25
N TRP A 515 16.26 21.19 -11.73
CA TRP A 515 14.87 21.44 -11.42
C TRP A 515 14.56 20.95 -10.02
N THR A 516 13.91 21.80 -9.25
CA THR A 516 13.45 21.43 -7.92
C THR A 516 11.99 21.04 -7.97
N ARG A 517 11.67 19.83 -7.51
CA ARG A 517 10.30 19.41 -7.23
C ARG A 517 9.74 20.20 -6.04
N LEU A 518 8.62 20.88 -6.26
CA LEU A 518 7.85 21.60 -5.23
C LEU A 518 6.63 20.81 -4.75
N GLY A 519 6.18 19.81 -5.49
CA GLY A 519 5.00 19.01 -5.16
C GLY A 519 4.31 18.46 -6.39
N LEU A 520 3.05 18.13 -6.22
CA LEU A 520 2.16 17.61 -7.26
C LEU A 520 1.00 18.58 -7.46
N CYS A 521 0.46 18.58 -8.67
CA CYS A 521 -0.84 19.17 -8.92
C CYS A 521 -1.72 18.21 -9.70
N HIS A 522 -3.02 18.28 -9.48
CA HIS A 522 -4.00 17.58 -10.29
C HIS A 522 -5.16 18.51 -10.64
N TRP A 523 -5.83 18.24 -11.74
CA TRP A 523 -6.98 19.04 -12.20
C TRP A 523 -7.98 18.15 -12.93
N ILE A 524 -9.25 18.51 -12.82
CA ILE A 524 -10.35 17.84 -13.51
C ILE A 524 -10.74 18.65 -14.74
N ILE A 525 -10.94 17.96 -15.85
CA ILE A 525 -11.46 18.48 -17.12
C ILE A 525 -12.97 18.16 -17.12
N PRO A 526 -13.85 19.16 -17.02
CA PRO A 526 -15.29 18.92 -17.00
C PRO A 526 -15.75 18.17 -18.26
N TYR A 527 -16.56 17.13 -18.07
CA TYR A 527 -17.09 16.35 -19.19
C TYR A 527 -18.15 17.17 -19.95
N ARG A 528 -17.90 17.49 -21.23
CA ARG A 528 -18.93 17.97 -22.15
C ARG A 528 -19.47 16.81 -22.96
N TYR A 529 -20.79 16.63 -22.94
CA TYR A 529 -21.47 15.81 -23.95
C TYR A 529 -21.26 16.44 -25.34
N GLY A 530 -20.21 16.00 -26.07
CA GLY A 530 -20.08 16.17 -27.52
C GLY A 530 -19.35 17.42 -28.05
N VAL A 531 -18.66 18.21 -27.22
CA VAL A 531 -17.82 19.33 -27.71
C VAL A 531 -16.46 19.34 -27.04
N VAL A 532 -15.46 18.74 -27.69
CA VAL A 532 -14.04 18.92 -27.31
C VAL A 532 -13.63 20.32 -27.77
N GLY A 533 -13.53 21.26 -26.85
CA GLY A 533 -12.99 22.59 -27.12
C GLY A 533 -11.47 22.54 -27.29
N LYS A 534 -10.87 23.58 -27.91
CA LYS A 534 -9.39 23.75 -27.93
C LYS A 534 -8.81 23.78 -26.51
N ASP A 535 -9.57 24.32 -25.56
CA ASP A 535 -9.22 24.44 -24.14
C ASP A 535 -9.11 23.07 -23.44
N ASP A 536 -9.96 22.11 -23.83
CA ASP A 536 -9.91 20.73 -23.30
C ASP A 536 -8.65 20.02 -23.79
N GLY A 537 -8.31 20.22 -25.07
CA GLY A 537 -7.06 19.73 -25.63
C GLY A 537 -5.85 20.27 -24.87
N TYR A 538 -5.87 21.57 -24.52
CA TYR A 538 -4.78 22.18 -23.78
C TYR A 538 -4.54 21.54 -22.42
N LEU A 539 -5.60 21.36 -21.62
CA LEU A 539 -5.45 20.71 -20.32
C LEU A 539 -4.97 19.27 -20.45
N ARG A 540 -5.21 18.60 -21.58
CA ARG A 540 -4.75 17.24 -21.91
C ARG A 540 -3.31 17.17 -22.45
N GLY A 541 -2.54 18.24 -22.37
CA GLY A 541 -1.17 18.25 -22.89
C GLY A 541 -1.04 18.61 -24.36
N GLN A 542 -2.08 19.13 -25.00
CA GLN A 542 -2.06 19.52 -26.41
C GLN A 542 -1.84 21.03 -26.59
N GLY A 543 -1.29 21.45 -27.73
CA GLY A 543 -1.15 22.87 -28.08
C GLY A 543 0.26 23.43 -27.86
N GLU A 544 0.50 24.58 -28.48
CA GLU A 544 1.86 25.11 -28.75
C GLU A 544 2.64 25.54 -27.50
N LYS A 545 1.95 25.79 -26.38
CA LYS A 545 2.61 26.18 -25.11
C LYS A 545 3.11 24.98 -24.30
N TRP A 546 2.73 23.76 -24.67
CA TRP A 546 3.37 22.56 -24.14
C TRP A 546 4.70 22.34 -24.85
N GLN A 547 5.79 22.32 -24.09
CA GLN A 547 7.15 22.22 -24.61
C GLN A 547 7.82 20.97 -24.09
N ASN A 548 8.48 20.24 -24.98
CA ASN A 548 9.36 19.14 -24.60
C ASN A 548 10.57 19.70 -23.85
N MET A 549 10.73 19.29 -22.61
CA MET A 549 11.84 19.67 -21.75
C MET A 549 12.44 18.43 -21.09
N GLN A 550 13.65 18.60 -20.59
CA GLN A 550 14.32 17.62 -19.75
C GLN A 550 15.15 18.35 -18.70
N GLY A 551 15.50 17.64 -17.63
CA GLY A 551 16.40 18.18 -16.63
C GLY A 551 16.67 17.19 -15.51
N ILE A 552 17.56 17.61 -14.62
CA ILE A 552 17.97 16.86 -13.44
C ILE A 552 17.12 17.32 -12.27
N PHE A 553 16.54 16.39 -11.52
CA PHE A 553 15.69 16.70 -10.36
C PHE A 553 16.07 15.89 -9.10
N GLY A 554 17.25 15.28 -9.11
CA GLY A 554 17.81 14.54 -8.00
C GLY A 554 19.11 13.85 -8.37
N TYR A 555 19.73 13.18 -7.39
CA TYR A 555 20.95 12.43 -7.61
C TYR A 555 20.98 11.14 -6.79
N LEU A 556 21.56 10.10 -7.38
CA LEU A 556 21.88 8.85 -6.70
C LEU A 556 23.38 8.84 -6.38
N GLY A 557 23.75 8.84 -5.10
CA GLY A 557 25.15 8.86 -4.67
C GLY A 557 25.32 8.87 -3.16
#